data_AF-A0A1P8WAZ9-F1
#
_entry.id   AF-A0A1P8WAZ9-F1
#
_cell.length_a   1.000
_cell.length_b   1.000
_cell.length_c   1.000
_cell.angle_alpha   90.00
_cell.angle_beta   90.00
_cell.angle_gamma   90.00
#
_symmetry.space_group_name_H-M   'P 1'
#
loop_
_entity.id
_entity.type
_entity.pdbx_description
1 polymer ?
#
loop_
_entity_poly.entity_id
_entity_poly.type
_entity_poly.pdbx_seq_one_letter_code
_entity_poly.pdbx_strand_id
1 'polypeptide(L)'
;MIRFSLMLTAVLLATTANVHAGWQYLSLNDLPNDAVLEGSSTEGFLQIRSLDDSFSTIVFEQPNDVLYLDLGAGDDKLTVDGLTIFGFTADIFVQGAGGDDSVVLNDLQSAGSVYVDDMSGNNSYLQSQTNILGSVDINDGPGEQTVRIARSTGDAISGSLSITSTDGGSSVFVGGGSGGRTEIGGGVSIANSGYGDDEFWFDLSRIDGDVYVDHGNGKSIARAVQGSIGGSLTQIVASGQLSATVRQSAIYGALNLQCGEGSTGVFLGDVPVSGGIFINSGLGFDSHTFWGVQTPELVIDNGEGGSRLTMDSAITSFNIARLQVTNLDGSDEINLNGAHRGAIGRNWVGDVEINNGNGNSTVAISDFVTHVRSVRVSAGVGNDQLILDDTTVDGDVIAFHGVGGSDVAITNADIGGQLELDSGDDVDYVTVMDSTIEGPTYIRTHQGDDSVTISANAFFGDFVAEGGAGFDILATANDSYFGGSEYVTGFDYVFDF
;
A
#
# COMPACT_ATOMS: atom_id res chain seq x y z
N MET A 1 72.89 3.00 19.79
CA MET A 1 71.58 2.33 19.68
C MET A 1 70.75 3.15 18.70
N ILE A 2 70.86 2.83 17.40
CA ILE A 2 70.20 3.56 16.30
C ILE A 2 69.15 2.59 15.77
N ARG A 3 67.87 2.90 15.97
CA ARG A 3 66.75 2.16 15.38
C ARG A 3 66.56 2.69 13.95
N PHE A 4 66.88 1.85 12.96
CA PHE A 4 66.39 2.04 11.60
C PHE A 4 64.91 1.64 11.59
N SER A 5 64.04 2.64 11.42
CA SER A 5 62.65 2.40 11.01
C SER A 5 62.67 2.21 9.51
N LEU A 6 62.58 0.97 9.04
CA LEU A 6 62.26 0.69 7.63
C LEU A 6 60.79 1.08 7.43
N MET A 7 60.55 2.26 6.87
CA MET A 7 59.31 2.52 6.14
C MET A 7 59.35 1.64 4.89
N LEU A 8 58.66 0.51 4.94
CA LEU A 8 58.38 -0.29 3.77
C LEU A 8 57.27 0.45 3.00
N THR A 9 57.67 1.30 2.05
CA THR A 9 56.74 1.87 1.08
C THR A 9 56.28 0.73 0.19
N ALA A 10 55.11 0.16 0.48
CA ALA A 10 54.43 -0.73 -0.46
C ALA A 10 54.14 0.12 -1.70
N VAL A 11 54.85 -0.17 -2.79
CA VAL A 11 54.51 0.39 -4.10
C VAL A 11 53.23 -0.33 -4.51
N LEU A 12 52.09 0.32 -4.29
CA LEU A 12 50.80 -0.13 -4.76
C LEU A 12 50.84 -0.09 -6.30
N LEU A 13 50.94 -1.26 -6.92
CA LEU A 13 50.79 -1.40 -8.36
C LEU A 13 49.28 -1.44 -8.63
N ALA A 14 48.69 -0.29 -8.93
CA ALA A 14 47.43 -0.27 -9.67
C ALA A 14 47.70 -0.92 -11.03
N THR A 15 47.42 -2.21 -11.16
CA THR A 15 47.54 -2.91 -12.44
C THR A 15 46.31 -2.59 -13.27
N THR A 16 46.45 -1.68 -14.22
CA THR A 16 45.51 -1.59 -15.35
C THR A 16 45.67 -2.86 -16.19
N ALA A 17 44.84 -3.87 -15.90
CA ALA A 17 44.85 -5.13 -16.62
C ALA A 17 44.35 -4.91 -18.07
N ASN A 18 44.95 -5.65 -19.01
CA ASN A 18 44.74 -5.50 -20.44
C ASN A 18 43.26 -5.50 -20.86
N VAL A 19 42.93 -4.46 -21.60
CA VAL A 19 41.65 -4.07 -22.19
C VAL A 19 41.11 -5.17 -23.11
N HIS A 20 40.03 -5.85 -22.69
CA HIS A 20 39.03 -6.30 -23.66
C HIS A 20 38.46 -5.03 -24.31
N ALA A 21 38.46 -4.95 -25.64
CA ALA A 21 38.16 -3.73 -26.39
C ALA A 21 36.86 -3.04 -25.90
N GLY A 22 37.00 -1.98 -25.09
CA GLY A 22 35.89 -1.20 -24.52
C GLY A 22 35.88 -1.07 -22.99
N TRP A 23 36.47 -2.02 -22.26
CA TRP A 23 36.36 -2.06 -20.79
C TRP A 23 37.52 -1.35 -20.11
N GLN A 24 37.21 -0.51 -19.12
CA GLN A 24 38.20 0.08 -18.22
C GLN A 24 37.97 -0.45 -16.80
N TYR A 25 38.98 -1.14 -16.26
CA TYR A 25 38.92 -1.79 -14.96
C TYR A 25 39.92 -1.16 -14.00
N LEU A 26 39.45 -0.76 -12.82
CA LEU A 26 40.25 -0.30 -11.70
C LEU A 26 39.87 -1.09 -10.45
N SER A 27 40.87 -1.67 -9.78
CA SER A 27 40.73 -2.31 -8.47
C SER A 27 41.59 -1.59 -7.44
N LEU A 28 40.96 -1.19 -6.35
CA LEU A 28 41.56 -0.53 -5.20
C LEU A 28 41.76 -1.63 -4.14
N ASN A 29 42.99 -2.13 -4.00
CA ASN A 29 43.28 -3.37 -3.25
C ASN A 29 42.90 -3.28 -1.76
N ASP A 30 41.99 -4.15 -1.25
CA ASP A 30 41.74 -4.62 0.14
C ASP A 30 42.04 -3.68 1.33
N LEU A 31 41.93 -2.37 1.17
CA LEU A 31 42.19 -1.35 2.19
C LEU A 31 41.03 -0.36 2.14
N PRO A 32 40.71 0.35 3.25
CA PRO A 32 39.76 1.45 3.19
C PRO A 32 40.21 2.47 2.13
N ASN A 33 39.36 2.71 1.13
CA ASN A 33 39.64 3.48 -0.07
C ASN A 33 38.57 4.55 -0.26
N ASP A 34 38.72 5.67 0.44
CA ASP A 34 37.89 6.85 0.17
C ASP A 34 38.34 7.49 -1.17
N ALA A 35 37.44 7.55 -2.15
CA ALA A 35 37.72 8.03 -3.49
C ALA A 35 36.69 9.03 -4.02
N VAL A 36 37.14 9.95 -4.87
CA VAL A 36 36.29 10.85 -5.66
C VAL A 36 36.53 10.60 -7.15
N LEU A 37 35.45 10.34 -7.88
CA LEU A 37 35.41 10.29 -9.34
C LEU A 37 34.86 11.64 -9.86
N GLU A 38 35.66 12.35 -10.64
CA GLU A 38 35.30 13.69 -11.13
C GLU A 38 35.74 13.89 -12.58
N GLY A 39 35.07 14.82 -13.26
CA GLY A 39 35.50 15.26 -14.58
C GLY A 39 36.85 15.97 -14.46
N SER A 40 37.81 15.61 -15.31
CA SER A 40 39.09 16.29 -15.30
C SER A 40 38.94 17.74 -15.78
N SER A 41 39.82 18.62 -15.30
CA SER A 41 39.97 19.99 -15.83
C SER A 41 40.38 20.03 -17.32
N THR A 42 40.82 18.90 -17.87
CA THR A 42 41.10 18.72 -19.30
C THR A 42 39.88 18.10 -19.97
N GLU A 43 39.32 18.75 -21.00
CA GLU A 43 38.12 18.27 -21.70
C GLU A 43 38.26 16.81 -22.14
N GLY A 44 37.25 15.98 -21.81
CA GLY A 44 37.16 14.59 -22.27
C GLY A 44 37.90 13.53 -21.44
N PHE A 45 38.43 13.88 -20.27
CA PHE A 45 39.04 12.91 -19.36
C PHE A 45 38.24 12.78 -18.06
N LEU A 46 38.21 11.56 -17.52
CA LEU A 46 37.69 11.24 -16.20
C LEU A 46 38.88 11.00 -15.27
N GLN A 47 38.80 11.40 -14.01
CA GLN A 47 39.85 11.10 -13.04
C GLN A 47 39.25 10.58 -11.73
N ILE A 48 39.97 9.65 -11.11
CA ILE A 48 39.68 9.18 -9.75
C ILE A 48 40.84 9.57 -8.84
N ARG A 49 40.50 10.11 -7.68
CA ARG A 49 41.47 10.63 -6.71
C ARG A 49 41.11 10.13 -5.32
N SER A 50 42.10 9.58 -4.62
CA SER A 50 41.97 9.23 -3.22
C SER A 50 41.76 10.48 -2.35
N LEU A 51 40.94 10.35 -1.31
CA LEU A 51 40.69 11.35 -0.27
C LEU A 51 41.61 11.18 0.94
N ASP A 52 42.21 10.00 1.10
CA ASP A 52 43.04 9.58 2.23
C ASP A 52 44.51 9.32 1.86
N ASP A 53 44.90 9.68 0.63
CA ASP A 53 46.20 9.44 0.00
C ASP A 53 46.58 7.94 -0.16
N SER A 54 45.61 7.02 -0.18
CA SER A 54 45.80 5.58 -0.43
C SER A 54 46.35 5.25 -1.82
N PHE A 55 46.03 6.07 -2.83
CA PHE A 55 46.57 5.94 -4.19
C PHE A 55 46.73 7.29 -4.92
N SER A 56 47.61 7.32 -5.93
CA SER A 56 47.80 8.50 -6.78
C SER A 56 46.64 8.67 -7.76
N THR A 57 46.28 9.91 -8.13
CA THR A 57 45.26 10.19 -9.16
C THR A 57 45.44 9.34 -10.41
N ILE A 58 44.36 8.67 -10.83
CA ILE A 58 44.31 7.87 -12.05
C ILE A 58 43.41 8.60 -13.04
N VAL A 59 43.86 8.74 -14.29
CA VAL A 59 43.15 9.46 -15.34
C VAL A 59 42.79 8.48 -16.46
N PHE A 60 41.55 8.56 -16.91
CA PHE A 60 40.96 7.72 -17.93
C PHE A 60 40.65 8.56 -19.18
N GLU A 61 40.95 8.01 -20.35
CA GLU A 61 40.33 8.48 -21.60
C GLU A 61 38.85 8.06 -21.57
N GLN A 62 37.93 8.99 -21.89
CA GLN A 62 36.47 8.82 -21.77
C GLN A 62 35.99 7.38 -22.06
N PRO A 63 35.61 6.61 -21.02
CA PRO A 63 35.03 5.29 -21.20
C PRO A 63 33.78 5.39 -22.07
N ASN A 64 33.64 4.49 -23.04
CA ASN A 64 32.51 4.47 -23.98
C ASN A 64 31.62 3.22 -23.88
N ASP A 65 31.99 2.25 -23.03
CA ASP A 65 31.25 1.01 -22.82
C ASP A 65 31.08 0.76 -21.32
N VAL A 66 32.16 0.38 -20.61
CA VAL A 66 32.10 0.07 -19.17
C VAL A 66 33.26 0.71 -18.40
N LEU A 67 32.93 1.38 -17.30
CA LEU A 67 33.85 1.76 -16.23
C LEU A 67 33.59 0.89 -15.00
N TYR A 68 34.54 0.03 -14.65
CA TYR A 68 34.47 -0.86 -13.50
C TYR A 68 35.38 -0.38 -12.38
N LEU A 69 34.80 -0.14 -11.21
CA LEU A 69 35.43 0.35 -9.99
C LEU A 69 35.23 -0.69 -8.88
N ASP A 70 36.30 -1.35 -8.49
CA ASP A 70 36.32 -2.28 -7.36
C ASP A 70 36.95 -1.57 -6.16
N LEU A 71 36.15 -1.35 -5.11
CA LEU A 71 36.52 -0.62 -3.90
C LEU A 71 37.37 -1.48 -2.95
N GLY A 72 37.28 -2.81 -3.08
CA GLY A 72 37.96 -3.76 -2.21
C GLY A 72 37.14 -4.08 -0.96
N ALA A 73 37.82 -4.55 0.08
CA ALA A 73 37.23 -4.81 1.39
C ALA A 73 37.56 -3.69 2.37
N GLY A 74 36.64 -3.37 3.26
CA GLY A 74 36.76 -2.28 4.22
C GLY A 74 35.52 -1.39 4.20
N ASP A 75 35.53 -0.34 5.00
CA ASP A 75 34.49 0.69 4.93
C ASP A 75 34.94 1.70 3.87
N ASP A 76 34.38 1.61 2.66
CA ASP A 76 34.80 2.41 1.52
C ASP A 76 33.81 3.51 1.16
N LYS A 77 34.30 4.61 0.59
CA LYS A 77 33.45 5.69 0.11
C LYS A 77 33.82 6.13 -1.29
N LEU A 78 32.91 5.94 -2.24
CA LEU A 78 33.00 6.51 -3.58
C LEU A 78 32.07 7.71 -3.73
N THR A 79 32.62 8.88 -4.03
CA THR A 79 31.82 10.06 -4.43
C THR A 79 32.05 10.38 -5.91
N VAL A 80 31.00 10.35 -6.71
CA VAL A 80 30.99 10.90 -8.07
C VAL A 80 30.44 12.32 -8.00
N ASP A 81 31.22 13.33 -8.35
CA ASP A 81 30.80 14.74 -8.21
C ASP A 81 31.04 15.55 -9.48
N GLY A 82 30.05 16.39 -9.84
CA GLY A 82 30.15 17.35 -10.94
C GLY A 82 30.39 16.71 -12.31
N LEU A 83 29.97 15.47 -12.51
CA LEU A 83 30.22 14.74 -13.74
C LEU A 83 29.26 15.16 -14.87
N THR A 84 29.43 16.37 -15.37
CA THR A 84 28.76 16.84 -16.60
C THR A 84 29.64 16.58 -17.82
N ILE A 85 30.05 15.33 -18.03
CA ILE A 85 30.81 14.97 -19.23
C ILE A 85 29.80 14.74 -20.35
N PHE A 86 29.63 15.74 -21.22
CA PHE A 86 28.80 15.59 -22.42
C PHE A 86 29.24 14.35 -23.22
N GLY A 87 28.35 13.38 -23.36
CA GLY A 87 28.60 12.15 -24.12
C GLY A 87 29.30 11.04 -23.34
N PHE A 88 29.46 11.16 -22.02
CA PHE A 88 29.61 9.95 -21.22
C PHE A 88 28.37 9.08 -21.47
N THR A 89 28.59 7.83 -21.81
CA THR A 89 27.53 6.87 -22.16
C THR A 89 27.86 5.48 -21.66
N ALA A 90 29.02 5.34 -21.02
CA ALA A 90 29.43 4.08 -20.43
C ALA A 90 28.58 3.77 -19.20
N ASP A 91 28.43 2.48 -18.96
CA ASP A 91 27.91 1.95 -17.72
C ASP A 91 28.97 2.10 -16.62
N ILE A 92 28.53 2.42 -15.41
CA ILE A 92 29.39 2.46 -14.22
C ILE A 92 29.08 1.23 -13.38
N PHE A 93 30.09 0.41 -13.10
CA PHE A 93 30.00 -0.70 -12.16
C PHE A 93 30.86 -0.36 -10.95
N VAL A 94 30.25 -0.40 -9.76
CA VAL A 94 30.92 -0.24 -8.48
C VAL A 94 30.76 -1.54 -7.70
N GLN A 95 31.87 -2.13 -7.27
CA GLN A 95 31.87 -3.34 -6.47
C GLN A 95 32.52 -3.10 -5.11
N GLY A 96 31.80 -3.39 -4.03
CA GLY A 96 32.34 -3.59 -2.68
C GLY A 96 32.59 -5.08 -2.43
N ALA A 97 33.65 -5.40 -1.69
CA ALA A 97 33.97 -6.76 -1.25
C ALA A 97 33.66 -6.99 0.25
N GLY A 98 32.94 -6.06 0.86
CA GLY A 98 32.40 -6.11 2.21
C GLY A 98 32.97 -5.06 3.17
N GLY A 99 32.14 -4.63 4.12
CA GLY A 99 32.36 -3.52 5.06
C GLY A 99 31.23 -2.50 4.89
N ASP A 100 31.25 -1.40 5.64
CA ASP A 100 30.18 -0.39 5.52
C ASP A 100 30.52 0.60 4.38
N ASP A 101 29.98 0.35 3.18
CA ASP A 101 30.29 1.10 1.96
C ASP A 101 29.31 2.25 1.65
N SER A 102 29.82 3.30 0.99
CA SER A 102 29.02 4.47 0.61
C SER A 102 29.30 4.94 -0.81
N VAL A 103 28.28 4.87 -1.67
CA VAL A 103 28.31 5.39 -3.04
C VAL A 103 27.45 6.65 -3.13
N VAL A 104 28.06 7.78 -3.48
CA VAL A 104 27.38 9.07 -3.60
C VAL A 104 27.52 9.60 -5.02
N LEU A 105 26.39 9.78 -5.73
CA LEU A 105 26.34 10.38 -7.06
C LEU A 105 25.74 11.80 -6.97
N ASN A 106 26.56 12.81 -7.19
CA ASN A 106 26.19 14.22 -7.21
C ASN A 106 26.42 14.82 -8.60
N ASP A 107 25.38 15.44 -9.16
CA ASP A 107 25.47 16.16 -10.44
C ASP A 107 26.02 15.30 -11.61
N LEU A 108 25.81 13.98 -11.58
CA LEU A 108 26.16 13.08 -12.69
C LEU A 108 25.15 13.25 -13.82
N GLN A 109 25.61 13.59 -15.02
CA GLN A 109 24.77 13.75 -16.20
C GLN A 109 25.25 12.78 -17.29
N SER A 110 24.37 11.87 -17.72
CA SER A 110 24.59 10.88 -18.77
C SER A 110 25.56 9.76 -18.44
N ALA A 111 25.24 8.90 -17.47
CA ALA A 111 25.71 7.51 -17.53
C ALA A 111 24.79 6.70 -18.46
N GLY A 112 25.28 5.57 -18.97
CA GLY A 112 24.42 4.48 -19.43
C GLY A 112 23.62 3.97 -18.24
N SER A 113 23.93 2.79 -17.72
CA SER A 113 23.40 2.29 -16.46
C SER A 113 24.42 2.44 -15.31
N VAL A 114 23.93 2.39 -14.07
CA VAL A 114 24.78 2.33 -12.87
C VAL A 114 24.48 1.04 -12.13
N TYR A 115 25.52 0.27 -11.85
CA TYR A 115 25.48 -0.97 -11.10
C TYR A 115 26.29 -0.79 -9.83
N VAL A 116 25.69 -1.06 -8.68
CA VAL A 116 26.37 -1.08 -7.38
C VAL A 116 26.15 -2.45 -6.77
N ASP A 117 27.23 -3.19 -6.54
CA ASP A 117 27.21 -4.53 -5.96
C ASP A 117 28.08 -4.55 -4.72
N ASP A 118 27.53 -4.75 -3.53
CA ASP A 118 28.33 -5.06 -2.35
C ASP A 118 27.94 -6.41 -1.75
N MET A 119 28.92 -7.11 -1.20
CA MET A 119 28.78 -8.46 -0.68
C MET A 119 28.34 -8.51 0.78
N SER A 120 28.54 -7.47 1.60
CA SER A 120 28.12 -7.43 3.01
C SER A 120 28.44 -6.11 3.72
N GLY A 121 27.56 -5.66 4.60
CA GLY A 121 27.77 -4.51 5.47
C GLY A 121 26.58 -3.56 5.45
N ASN A 122 26.66 -2.46 6.20
CA ASN A 122 25.62 -1.43 6.18
C ASN A 122 25.95 -0.39 5.10
N ASN A 123 25.37 -0.55 3.93
CA ASN A 123 25.74 0.22 2.77
C ASN A 123 24.76 1.36 2.50
N SER A 124 25.29 2.38 1.83
CA SER A 124 24.52 3.56 1.46
C SER A 124 24.73 3.94 0.01
N TYR A 125 23.62 4.14 -0.71
CA TYR A 125 23.61 4.74 -2.03
C TYR A 125 22.86 6.06 -1.97
N LEU A 126 23.52 7.16 -2.32
CA LEU A 126 22.90 8.48 -2.40
C LEU A 126 23.04 9.06 -3.79
N GLN A 127 21.92 9.31 -4.46
CA GLN A 127 21.85 10.05 -5.71
C GLN A 127 21.22 11.43 -5.48
N SER A 128 21.88 12.49 -5.95
CA SER A 128 21.39 13.86 -5.91
C SER A 128 21.73 14.60 -7.20
N GLN A 129 20.75 15.32 -7.76
CA GLN A 129 20.89 16.17 -8.96
C GLN A 129 21.48 15.43 -10.18
N THR A 130 21.26 14.13 -10.24
CA THR A 130 21.84 13.22 -11.22
C THR A 130 20.78 12.78 -12.23
N ASN A 131 21.17 12.64 -13.51
CA ASN A 131 20.37 12.10 -14.59
C ASN A 131 21.10 10.92 -15.25
N ILE A 132 20.56 9.72 -15.06
CA ILE A 132 21.07 8.45 -15.61
C ILE A 132 20.18 8.06 -16.80
N LEU A 133 20.78 7.81 -17.97
CA LEU A 133 20.02 7.52 -19.20
C LEU A 133 19.56 6.06 -19.29
N GLY A 134 20.22 5.16 -18.56
CA GLY A 134 19.89 3.76 -18.42
C GLY A 134 19.23 3.46 -17.08
N SER A 135 19.51 2.26 -16.55
CA SER A 135 18.93 1.77 -15.30
C SER A 135 19.89 1.94 -14.13
N VAL A 136 19.35 1.84 -12.91
CA VAL A 136 20.14 1.74 -11.69
C VAL A 136 19.83 0.39 -11.07
N ASP A 137 20.86 -0.43 -10.89
CA ASP A 137 20.77 -1.75 -10.28
C ASP A 137 21.68 -1.77 -9.04
N ILE A 138 21.08 -1.92 -7.86
CA ILE A 138 21.78 -2.01 -6.57
C ILE A 138 21.55 -3.43 -6.04
N ASN A 139 22.63 -4.20 -5.95
CA ASN A 139 22.61 -5.53 -5.35
C ASN A 139 23.44 -5.47 -4.07
N ASP A 140 22.83 -5.91 -2.97
CA ASP A 140 23.46 -5.79 -1.68
C ASP A 140 23.40 -7.08 -0.89
N GLY A 141 24.49 -7.33 -0.20
CA GLY A 141 24.66 -8.44 0.70
C GLY A 141 23.94 -8.25 2.03
N PRO A 142 24.32 -9.04 3.05
CA PRO A 142 23.77 -8.93 4.39
C PRO A 142 24.08 -7.56 5.04
N GLY A 143 23.14 -6.96 5.78
CA GLY A 143 23.28 -5.68 6.48
C GLY A 143 22.12 -4.68 6.26
N GLU A 144 22.12 -3.57 7.01
CA GLU A 144 21.11 -2.50 6.88
C GLU A 144 21.43 -1.59 5.68
N GLN A 145 20.50 -1.48 4.73
CA GLN A 145 20.76 -0.72 3.50
C GLN A 145 20.02 0.60 3.43
N THR A 146 20.71 1.67 3.06
CA THR A 146 20.09 2.98 2.83
C THR A 146 20.26 3.42 1.38
N VAL A 147 19.19 3.34 0.60
CA VAL A 147 19.16 3.86 -0.78
C VAL A 147 18.34 5.15 -0.82
N ARG A 148 18.94 6.25 -1.28
CA ARG A 148 18.26 7.53 -1.40
C ARG A 148 18.47 8.13 -2.78
N ILE A 149 17.37 8.25 -3.52
CA ILE A 149 17.32 8.86 -4.85
C ILE A 149 16.58 10.19 -4.70
N ALA A 150 17.36 11.21 -4.38
CA ALA A 150 16.85 12.56 -4.18
C ALA A 150 16.97 13.39 -5.46
N ARG A 151 15.95 14.23 -5.69
CA ARG A 151 16.02 15.50 -6.42
C ARG A 151 16.83 15.46 -7.72
N SER A 152 16.15 15.38 -8.86
CA SER A 152 16.69 15.77 -10.16
C SER A 152 15.91 16.96 -10.71
N THR A 153 16.58 17.87 -11.42
CA THR A 153 15.89 18.78 -12.35
C THR A 153 15.83 18.06 -13.70
N GLY A 154 14.77 17.28 -13.93
CA GLY A 154 14.62 16.38 -15.09
C GLY A 154 14.51 14.91 -14.66
N ASP A 155 14.55 13.98 -15.62
CA ASP A 155 14.56 12.54 -15.33
C ASP A 155 15.74 12.18 -14.42
N ALA A 156 15.47 11.52 -13.29
CA ALA A 156 16.54 11.04 -12.39
C ALA A 156 17.18 9.78 -12.98
N ILE A 157 16.33 8.89 -13.48
CA ILE A 157 16.67 7.61 -14.08
C ILE A 157 15.72 7.41 -15.26
N SER A 158 16.24 7.39 -16.48
CA SER A 158 15.40 7.18 -17.68
C SER A 158 14.97 5.72 -17.84
N GLY A 159 15.76 4.78 -17.31
CA GLY A 159 15.46 3.35 -17.25
C GLY A 159 14.75 2.93 -15.97
N SER A 160 14.99 1.69 -15.52
CA SER A 160 14.36 1.14 -14.31
C SER A 160 15.28 1.28 -13.09
N LEU A 161 14.70 1.14 -11.90
CA LEU A 161 15.42 1.01 -10.65
C LEU A 161 15.21 -0.40 -10.10
N SER A 162 16.29 -1.15 -9.89
CA SER A 162 16.27 -2.45 -9.21
C SER A 162 17.11 -2.37 -7.95
N ILE A 163 16.55 -2.83 -6.83
CA ILE A 163 17.25 -2.93 -5.56
C ILE A 163 17.03 -4.35 -5.03
N THR A 164 18.10 -5.08 -4.77
CA THR A 164 18.04 -6.38 -4.10
C THR A 164 18.81 -6.27 -2.80
N SER A 165 18.16 -6.58 -1.68
CA SER A 165 18.79 -6.67 -0.37
C SER A 165 18.54 -8.06 0.21
N THR A 166 19.58 -8.68 0.75
CA THR A 166 19.46 -10.02 1.32
C THR A 166 19.04 -10.03 2.79
N ASP A 167 19.12 -8.88 3.47
CA ASP A 167 18.79 -8.69 4.89
C ASP A 167 17.70 -7.61 5.11
N GLY A 168 16.98 -7.70 6.23
CA GLY A 168 15.98 -6.69 6.62
C GLY A 168 16.62 -5.49 7.31
N GLY A 169 15.82 -4.46 7.60
CA GLY A 169 16.35 -3.20 8.16
C GLY A 169 16.66 -2.16 7.09
N SER A 170 16.23 -2.39 5.85
CA SER A 170 16.56 -1.56 4.70
C SER A 170 15.60 -0.37 4.56
N SER A 171 16.15 0.78 4.20
CA SER A 171 15.43 2.03 3.97
C SER A 171 15.68 2.53 2.55
N VAL A 172 14.64 2.62 1.73
CA VAL A 172 14.69 3.14 0.36
C VAL A 172 13.81 4.36 0.22
N PHE A 173 14.41 5.46 -0.24
CA PHE A 173 13.76 6.74 -0.43
C PHE A 173 13.89 7.19 -1.89
N VAL A 174 12.80 7.06 -2.66
CA VAL A 174 12.67 7.60 -4.01
C VAL A 174 11.89 8.92 -3.93
N GLY A 175 12.61 10.02 -4.04
CA GLY A 175 12.08 11.36 -3.83
C GLY A 175 12.07 11.79 -2.36
N GLY A 176 11.16 12.69 -2.01
CA GLY A 176 11.11 13.32 -0.69
C GLY A 176 12.13 14.46 -0.45
N GLY A 177 11.72 15.48 0.30
CA GLY A 177 12.47 16.71 0.57
C GLY A 177 11.74 17.97 0.12
N SER A 178 12.28 19.15 0.44
CA SER A 178 11.64 20.46 0.18
C SER A 178 11.73 20.96 -1.28
N GLY A 179 12.06 20.11 -2.25
CA GLY A 179 12.23 20.55 -3.63
C GLY A 179 12.33 19.45 -4.68
N GLY A 180 11.51 19.56 -5.71
CA GLY A 180 11.56 18.77 -6.95
C GLY A 180 10.79 17.46 -6.90
N ARG A 181 10.35 16.99 -8.08
CA ARG A 181 9.79 15.65 -8.30
C ARG A 181 10.94 14.74 -8.76
N THR A 182 11.05 13.52 -8.24
CA THR A 182 11.98 12.51 -8.79
C THR A 182 11.27 11.73 -9.88
N GLU A 183 11.86 11.60 -11.08
CA GLU A 183 11.25 10.87 -12.19
C GLU A 183 12.07 9.60 -12.53
N ILE A 184 11.38 8.46 -12.62
CA ILE A 184 11.89 7.16 -13.08
C ILE A 184 11.08 6.77 -14.32
N GLY A 185 11.75 6.67 -15.47
CA GLY A 185 11.12 6.38 -16.77
C GLY A 185 10.69 4.92 -16.95
N GLY A 186 11.27 4.00 -16.16
CA GLY A 186 10.92 2.58 -16.11
C GLY A 186 10.11 2.19 -14.87
N GLY A 187 10.24 0.92 -14.49
CA GLY A 187 9.66 0.40 -13.25
C GLY A 187 10.61 0.51 -12.07
N VAL A 188 10.09 0.25 -10.87
CA VAL A 188 10.88 0.07 -9.65
C VAL A 188 10.63 -1.34 -9.12
N SER A 189 11.70 -2.09 -8.89
CA SER A 189 11.66 -3.41 -8.26
C SER A 189 12.55 -3.41 -7.05
N ILE A 190 12.00 -3.68 -5.87
CA ILE A 190 12.75 -3.84 -4.64
C ILE A 190 12.46 -5.23 -4.09
N ALA A 191 13.49 -6.04 -3.93
CA ALA A 191 13.40 -7.38 -3.41
C ALA A 191 14.21 -7.48 -2.11
N ASN A 192 13.52 -7.45 -0.97
CA ASN A 192 14.11 -7.77 0.32
C ASN A 192 13.70 -9.19 0.76
N SER A 193 14.67 -10.06 1.02
CA SER A 193 14.40 -11.44 1.51
C SER A 193 14.64 -11.64 3.01
N GLY A 194 15.10 -10.61 3.71
CA GLY A 194 15.62 -10.72 5.08
C GLY A 194 14.59 -10.60 6.20
N TYR A 195 15.10 -10.44 7.41
CA TYR A 195 14.35 -10.12 8.63
C TYR A 195 14.76 -8.75 9.16
N GLY A 196 13.82 -7.85 9.41
CA GLY A 196 14.10 -6.53 9.98
C GLY A 196 12.97 -5.53 9.81
N ASP A 197 13.21 -4.29 10.23
CA ASP A 197 12.25 -3.21 10.08
C ASP A 197 12.58 -2.43 8.80
N ASP A 198 11.72 -2.50 7.78
CA ASP A 198 12.00 -1.90 6.47
C ASP A 198 11.15 -0.64 6.19
N GLU A 199 11.71 0.29 5.43
CA GLU A 199 11.05 1.56 5.09
C GLU A 199 11.19 1.88 3.60
N PHE A 200 10.06 2.10 2.91
CA PHE A 200 10.03 2.35 1.46
C PHE A 200 9.18 3.57 1.14
N TRP A 201 9.80 4.64 0.66
CA TRP A 201 9.13 5.92 0.38
C TRP A 201 9.23 6.28 -1.11
N PHE A 202 8.08 6.59 -1.72
CA PHE A 202 7.92 7.07 -3.10
C PHE A 202 7.31 8.48 -3.13
N ASP A 203 7.77 9.35 -2.25
CA ASP A 203 7.22 10.70 -2.09
C ASP A 203 7.60 11.63 -3.25
N LEU A 204 6.64 12.42 -3.74
CA LEU A 204 6.88 13.39 -4.82
C LEU A 204 7.58 12.74 -6.02
N SER A 205 7.16 11.53 -6.38
CA SER A 205 7.79 10.74 -7.44
C SER A 205 6.90 10.65 -8.69
N ARG A 206 7.53 10.45 -9.84
CA ARG A 206 6.90 9.96 -11.06
C ARG A 206 7.58 8.65 -11.41
N ILE A 207 6.83 7.57 -11.48
CA ILE A 207 7.34 6.29 -11.94
C ILE A 207 6.45 5.91 -13.11
N ASP A 208 7.01 5.80 -14.31
CA ASP A 208 6.22 5.54 -15.52
C ASP A 208 5.81 4.05 -15.64
N GLY A 209 6.54 3.13 -15.01
CA GLY A 209 6.25 1.69 -14.96
C GLY A 209 5.57 1.19 -13.68
N ASP A 210 5.67 -0.12 -13.46
CA ASP A 210 5.20 -0.79 -12.23
C ASP A 210 6.16 -0.53 -11.06
N VAL A 211 5.62 -0.56 -9.84
CA VAL A 211 6.38 -0.56 -8.58
C VAL A 211 6.10 -1.87 -7.87
N TYR A 212 7.14 -2.65 -7.62
CA TYR A 212 7.11 -3.88 -6.85
C TYR A 212 8.03 -3.75 -5.65
N VAL A 213 7.51 -4.02 -4.45
CA VAL A 213 8.28 -4.04 -3.21
C VAL A 213 7.97 -5.33 -2.47
N ASP A 214 8.96 -6.22 -2.38
CA ASP A 214 8.97 -7.31 -1.41
C ASP A 214 9.73 -6.81 -0.19
N HIS A 215 9.03 -6.72 0.93
CA HIS A 215 9.56 -6.25 2.20
C HIS A 215 10.23 -7.38 3.01
N GLY A 216 10.15 -8.64 2.59
CA GLY A 216 10.68 -9.75 3.38
C GLY A 216 9.87 -9.98 4.66
N ASN A 217 10.55 -10.04 5.81
CA ASN A 217 9.95 -10.34 7.10
C ASN A 217 10.23 -9.25 8.13
N GLY A 218 9.24 -8.91 8.95
CA GLY A 218 9.35 -7.95 10.04
C GLY A 218 8.37 -6.79 9.87
N LYS A 219 8.66 -5.66 10.51
CA LYS A 219 7.77 -4.50 10.43
C LYS A 219 8.15 -3.66 9.22
N SER A 220 7.19 -3.39 8.35
CA SER A 220 7.43 -2.68 7.10
C SER A 220 6.58 -1.44 7.01
N ILE A 221 7.20 -0.31 6.69
CA ILE A 221 6.55 0.97 6.44
C ILE A 221 6.66 1.26 4.95
N ALA A 222 5.52 1.45 4.30
CA ALA A 222 5.48 1.78 2.88
C ALA A 222 4.68 3.05 2.66
N ARG A 223 5.24 3.98 1.88
CA ARG A 223 4.69 5.33 1.75
C ARG A 223 4.79 5.84 0.33
N ALA A 224 3.68 6.33 -0.23
CA ALA A 224 3.62 6.96 -1.53
C ALA A 224 2.76 8.22 -1.47
N VAL A 225 3.38 9.40 -1.29
CA VAL A 225 2.66 10.66 -1.12
C VAL A 225 2.95 11.63 -2.27
N GLN A 226 1.89 12.22 -2.84
CA GLN A 226 1.97 13.26 -3.86
C GLN A 226 2.75 12.84 -5.12
N GLY A 227 2.61 11.58 -5.54
CA GLY A 227 3.30 11.00 -6.70
C GLY A 227 2.37 10.52 -7.81
N SER A 228 2.93 9.85 -8.81
CA SER A 228 2.15 9.01 -9.73
C SER A 228 2.94 7.78 -10.14
N ILE A 229 2.24 6.65 -10.25
CA ILE A 229 2.76 5.37 -10.73
C ILE A 229 1.97 5.00 -11.99
N GLY A 230 2.66 4.95 -13.14
CA GLY A 230 2.12 4.66 -14.47
C GLY A 230 1.63 3.23 -14.63
N GLY A 231 2.22 2.29 -13.88
CA GLY A 231 1.77 0.91 -13.75
C GLY A 231 1.04 0.64 -12.44
N SER A 232 1.19 -0.59 -11.96
CA SER A 232 0.66 -1.07 -10.68
C SER A 232 1.62 -0.81 -9.53
N LEU A 233 1.10 -0.70 -8.31
CA LEU A 233 1.89 -0.71 -7.07
C LEU A 233 1.59 -2.02 -6.33
N THR A 234 2.61 -2.86 -6.16
CA THR A 234 2.52 -4.12 -5.41
C THR A 234 3.47 -4.08 -4.23
N GLN A 235 2.96 -4.36 -3.03
CA GLN A 235 3.73 -4.43 -1.79
C GLN A 235 3.40 -5.73 -1.08
N ILE A 236 4.44 -6.50 -0.72
CA ILE A 236 4.30 -7.83 -0.11
C ILE A 236 5.17 -7.88 1.14
N VAL A 237 4.56 -8.22 2.28
CA VAL A 237 5.25 -8.58 3.53
C VAL A 237 4.97 -10.06 3.78
N ALA A 238 6.00 -10.90 3.83
CA ALA A 238 5.82 -12.34 4.01
C ALA A 238 5.31 -12.67 5.43
N SER A 239 5.90 -12.03 6.45
CA SER A 239 5.45 -12.10 7.85
C SER A 239 5.84 -10.82 8.59
N GLY A 240 5.03 -10.38 9.55
CA GLY A 240 5.30 -9.20 10.38
C GLY A 240 4.19 -8.15 10.31
N GLN A 241 4.52 -6.85 10.27
CA GLN A 241 3.50 -5.79 10.27
C GLN A 241 3.65 -4.93 9.03
N LEU A 242 2.59 -4.77 8.23
CA LEU A 242 2.58 -3.80 7.13
C LEU A 242 1.90 -2.50 7.58
N SER A 243 2.55 -1.36 7.37
CA SER A 243 1.96 -0.03 7.50
C SER A 243 2.08 0.73 6.18
N ALA A 244 1.04 0.65 5.34
CA ALA A 244 1.00 1.27 4.02
C ALA A 244 0.24 2.60 4.05
N THR A 245 0.84 3.66 3.50
CA THR A 245 0.22 4.99 3.34
C THR A 245 0.34 5.44 1.89
N VAL A 246 -0.80 5.55 1.19
CA VAL A 246 -0.87 6.15 -0.14
C VAL A 246 -1.75 7.39 -0.04
N ARG A 247 -1.21 8.57 -0.39
CA ARG A 247 -1.95 9.82 -0.26
C ARG A 247 -1.69 10.78 -1.40
N GLN A 248 -2.75 11.30 -2.02
CA GLN A 248 -2.66 12.26 -3.13
C GLN A 248 -1.77 11.73 -4.27
N SER A 249 -1.81 10.42 -4.50
CA SER A 249 -0.98 9.74 -5.49
C SER A 249 -1.89 9.02 -6.48
N ALA A 250 -1.61 9.16 -7.78
CA ALA A 250 -2.36 8.46 -8.81
C ALA A 250 -1.68 7.14 -9.18
N ILE A 251 -2.44 6.05 -9.23
CA ILE A 251 -1.97 4.72 -9.67
C ILE A 251 -2.78 4.33 -10.91
N TYR A 252 -2.11 4.24 -12.06
CA TYR A 252 -2.78 3.97 -13.33
C TYR A 252 -2.98 2.47 -13.59
N GLY A 253 -2.29 1.59 -12.85
CA GLY A 253 -2.57 0.16 -12.75
C GLY A 253 -3.39 -0.19 -11.51
N ALA A 254 -3.13 -1.38 -10.94
CA ALA A 254 -3.74 -1.84 -9.69
C ALA A 254 -2.89 -1.47 -8.47
N LEU A 255 -3.53 -1.39 -7.30
CA LEU A 255 -2.85 -1.33 -5.99
C LEU A 255 -3.03 -2.69 -5.31
N ASN A 256 -1.96 -3.45 -5.14
CA ASN A 256 -1.95 -4.74 -4.47
C ASN A 256 -1.13 -4.64 -3.17
N LEU A 257 -1.77 -4.86 -2.03
CA LEU A 257 -1.11 -4.90 -0.72
C LEU A 257 -1.32 -6.29 -0.13
N GLN A 258 -0.25 -6.98 0.24
CA GLN A 258 -0.29 -8.32 0.80
C GLN A 258 0.55 -8.40 2.08
N CYS A 259 -0.02 -8.95 3.14
CA CYS A 259 0.68 -9.30 4.37
C CYS A 259 0.37 -10.77 4.68
N GLY A 260 1.37 -11.65 4.77
CA GLY A 260 1.14 -13.08 4.99
C GLY A 260 0.74 -13.42 6.43
N GLU A 261 1.44 -12.84 7.40
CA GLU A 261 1.15 -12.98 8.84
C GLU A 261 1.42 -11.66 9.54
N GLY A 262 0.66 -11.37 10.60
CA GLY A 262 0.71 -10.19 11.45
C GLY A 262 -0.19 -9.04 10.96
N SER A 263 -0.15 -7.90 11.65
CA SER A 263 -1.14 -6.83 11.47
C SER A 263 -0.90 -5.98 10.23
N THR A 264 -1.99 -5.59 9.57
CA THR A 264 -1.97 -4.73 8.38
C THR A 264 -2.66 -3.40 8.67
N GLY A 265 -1.93 -2.31 8.52
CA GLY A 265 -2.45 -0.95 8.60
C GLY A 265 -2.40 -0.29 7.22
N VAL A 266 -3.55 0.06 6.64
CA VAL A 266 -3.61 0.75 5.34
C VAL A 266 -4.31 2.09 5.48
N PHE A 267 -3.64 3.15 5.04
CA PHE A 267 -4.25 4.47 4.88
C PHE A 267 -4.22 4.89 3.40
N LEU A 268 -5.40 5.13 2.83
CA LEU A 268 -5.56 5.68 1.48
C LEU A 268 -6.28 7.03 1.55
N GLY A 269 -5.66 8.09 1.05
CA GLY A 269 -6.24 9.44 1.06
C GLY A 269 -6.15 10.13 -0.30
N ASP A 270 -7.27 10.39 -0.97
CA ASP A 270 -7.34 11.05 -2.28
C ASP A 270 -6.53 10.31 -3.35
N VAL A 271 -6.81 9.01 -3.50
CA VAL A 271 -6.04 8.09 -4.35
C VAL A 271 -6.92 7.61 -5.51
N PRO A 272 -6.72 8.12 -6.73
CA PRO A 272 -7.30 7.50 -7.92
C PRO A 272 -6.48 6.27 -8.34
N VAL A 273 -7.15 5.12 -8.43
CA VAL A 273 -6.59 3.85 -8.89
C VAL A 273 -7.41 3.32 -10.05
N SER A 274 -6.79 3.05 -11.20
CA SER A 274 -7.56 2.67 -12.41
C SER A 274 -7.81 1.16 -12.53
N GLY A 275 -6.95 0.32 -11.94
CA GLY A 275 -6.96 -1.13 -12.10
C GLY A 275 -7.61 -1.92 -10.95
N GLY A 276 -8.12 -1.26 -9.91
CA GLY A 276 -8.61 -1.91 -8.69
C GLY A 276 -7.65 -1.78 -7.51
N ILE A 277 -8.19 -1.92 -6.31
CA ILE A 277 -7.44 -1.97 -5.05
C ILE A 277 -7.70 -3.32 -4.41
N PHE A 278 -6.64 -4.06 -4.12
CA PHE A 278 -6.68 -5.40 -3.57
C PHE A 278 -5.79 -5.43 -2.32
N ILE A 279 -6.41 -5.67 -1.18
CA ILE A 279 -5.72 -5.78 0.12
C ILE A 279 -5.96 -7.19 0.64
N ASN A 280 -4.89 -7.94 0.84
CA ASN A 280 -4.91 -9.26 1.45
C ASN A 280 -4.09 -9.20 2.73
N SER A 281 -4.79 -9.02 3.84
CA SER A 281 -4.21 -9.12 5.17
C SER A 281 -4.17 -10.58 5.61
N GLY A 282 -3.14 -10.92 6.37
CA GLY A 282 -2.90 -12.27 6.86
C GLY A 282 -3.58 -12.52 8.20
N LEU A 283 -2.85 -13.18 9.11
CA LEU A 283 -3.30 -13.38 10.48
C LEU A 283 -2.99 -12.15 11.34
N GLY A 284 -3.98 -11.45 11.89
CA GLY A 284 -3.75 -10.34 12.81
C GLY A 284 -4.93 -9.40 12.96
N PHE A 285 -4.73 -8.38 13.80
CA PHE A 285 -5.68 -7.26 13.85
C PHE A 285 -5.34 -6.26 12.75
N ASP A 286 -6.23 -6.10 11.77
CA ASP A 286 -6.01 -5.14 10.68
C ASP A 286 -6.79 -3.84 10.87
N SER A 287 -6.28 -2.76 10.28
CA SER A 287 -6.88 -1.44 10.36
C SER A 287 -6.73 -0.71 9.03
N HIS A 288 -7.84 -0.56 8.32
CA HIS A 288 -7.90 0.14 7.05
C HIS A 288 -8.68 1.45 7.20
N THR A 289 -8.12 2.55 6.72
CA THR A 289 -8.75 3.87 6.74
C THR A 289 -8.67 4.52 5.37
N PHE A 290 -9.81 4.77 4.75
CA PHE A 290 -9.89 5.35 3.41
C PHE A 290 -10.63 6.67 3.39
N TRP A 291 -10.05 7.66 2.72
CA TRP A 291 -10.61 8.97 2.44
C TRP A 291 -10.49 9.26 0.95
N GLY A 292 -11.59 9.55 0.25
CA GLY A 292 -11.53 10.01 -1.14
C GLY A 292 -10.93 9.02 -2.15
N VAL A 293 -11.22 7.73 -1.99
CA VAL A 293 -10.71 6.68 -2.89
C VAL A 293 -11.59 6.59 -4.16
N GLN A 294 -10.94 6.51 -5.32
CA GLN A 294 -11.61 6.31 -6.60
C GLN A 294 -11.02 5.08 -7.29
N THR A 295 -11.82 4.03 -7.48
CA THR A 295 -11.39 2.77 -8.08
C THR A 295 -12.58 2.04 -8.69
N PRO A 296 -12.42 1.29 -9.81
CA PRO A 296 -13.50 0.40 -10.26
C PRO A 296 -13.84 -0.68 -9.23
N GLU A 297 -12.88 -1.11 -8.43
CA GLU A 297 -13.07 -2.21 -7.47
C GLU A 297 -12.17 -2.01 -6.24
N LEU A 298 -12.70 -2.29 -5.06
CA LEU A 298 -11.98 -2.35 -3.80
C LEU A 298 -12.30 -3.70 -3.14
N VAL A 299 -11.32 -4.60 -3.09
CA VAL A 299 -11.41 -5.91 -2.45
C VAL A 299 -10.48 -5.93 -1.24
N ILE A 300 -11.03 -6.30 -0.09
CA ILE A 300 -10.30 -6.46 1.15
C ILE A 300 -10.57 -7.86 1.68
N ASP A 301 -9.51 -8.63 1.86
CA ASP A 301 -9.51 -9.90 2.56
C ASP A 301 -8.71 -9.69 3.84
N ASN A 302 -9.38 -9.71 5.00
CA ASN A 302 -8.78 -9.39 6.28
C ASN A 302 -8.24 -10.62 7.03
N GLY A 303 -8.34 -11.82 6.45
CA GLY A 303 -7.91 -13.04 7.13
C GLY A 303 -8.58 -13.23 8.51
N GLU A 304 -7.80 -13.69 9.49
CA GLU A 304 -8.24 -13.93 10.88
C GLU A 304 -7.66 -12.86 11.83
N GLY A 305 -8.32 -12.59 12.95
CA GLY A 305 -7.76 -11.80 14.05
C GLY A 305 -8.56 -10.56 14.46
N GLY A 306 -9.68 -10.30 13.79
CA GLY A 306 -10.58 -9.16 14.05
C GLY A 306 -10.05 -7.88 13.45
N SER A 307 -10.81 -7.27 12.54
CA SER A 307 -10.32 -6.19 11.69
C SER A 307 -11.24 -4.99 11.68
N ARG A 308 -10.65 -3.81 11.48
CA ARG A 308 -11.38 -2.54 11.38
C ARG A 308 -11.24 -1.96 9.98
N LEU A 309 -12.37 -1.66 9.34
CA LEU A 309 -12.45 -0.83 8.14
C LEU A 309 -13.19 0.46 8.47
N THR A 310 -12.58 1.60 8.20
CA THR A 310 -13.24 2.90 8.24
C THR A 310 -13.13 3.58 6.89
N MET A 311 -14.27 3.87 6.28
CA MET A 311 -14.37 4.73 5.10
C MET A 311 -15.07 6.00 5.51
N ASP A 312 -14.38 7.13 5.40
CA ASP A 312 -14.93 8.43 5.78
C ASP A 312 -14.75 9.43 4.62
N SER A 313 -15.86 9.99 4.17
CA SER A 313 -15.89 10.96 3.06
C SER A 313 -16.13 12.40 3.51
N ALA A 314 -16.01 12.70 4.81
CA ALA A 314 -16.23 14.05 5.35
C ALA A 314 -15.46 15.16 4.60
N ILE A 315 -14.35 14.82 3.93
CA ILE A 315 -13.50 15.77 3.20
C ILE A 315 -13.54 15.54 1.69
N THR A 316 -13.58 14.29 1.22
CA THR A 316 -13.41 13.94 -0.20
C THR A 316 -14.29 12.78 -0.64
N SER A 317 -14.61 12.74 -1.94
CA SER A 317 -15.62 11.82 -2.47
C SER A 317 -15.10 10.43 -2.80
N PHE A 318 -15.88 9.39 -2.47
CA PHE A 318 -15.67 8.04 -2.99
C PHE A 318 -16.26 7.86 -4.39
N ASN A 319 -15.57 7.09 -5.23
CA ASN A 319 -16.12 6.57 -6.49
C ASN A 319 -15.64 5.13 -6.65
N ILE A 320 -16.36 4.21 -6.04
CA ILE A 320 -16.01 2.79 -5.93
C ILE A 320 -17.13 1.98 -6.57
N ALA A 321 -16.92 1.36 -7.73
CA ALA A 321 -18.04 0.67 -8.39
C ALA A 321 -18.43 -0.65 -7.69
N ARG A 322 -17.49 -1.28 -6.98
CA ARG A 322 -17.71 -2.45 -6.13
C ARG A 322 -16.78 -2.43 -4.93
N LEU A 323 -17.35 -2.59 -3.73
CA LEU A 323 -16.66 -2.84 -2.48
C LEU A 323 -16.95 -4.28 -2.06
N GLN A 324 -15.90 -5.09 -1.89
CA GLN A 324 -16.00 -6.42 -1.32
C GLN A 324 -15.09 -6.52 -0.10
N VAL A 325 -15.65 -6.94 1.05
CA VAL A 325 -14.89 -7.21 2.27
C VAL A 325 -15.16 -8.65 2.69
N THR A 326 -14.09 -9.40 2.94
CA THR A 326 -14.16 -10.76 3.48
C THR A 326 -13.35 -10.81 4.77
N ASN A 327 -14.00 -11.22 5.86
CA ASN A 327 -13.38 -11.48 7.14
C ASN A 327 -13.55 -12.96 7.47
N LEU A 328 -12.57 -13.58 8.12
CA LEU A 328 -12.66 -14.96 8.62
C LEU A 328 -13.04 -14.93 10.10
N ASP A 329 -12.23 -15.55 10.96
CA ASP A 329 -12.47 -15.58 12.39
C ASP A 329 -11.98 -14.28 13.06
N GLY A 330 -12.82 -13.66 13.88
CA GLY A 330 -12.52 -12.41 14.58
C GLY A 330 -13.76 -11.54 14.76
N SER A 331 -13.72 -10.64 15.74
CA SER A 331 -14.71 -9.57 15.82
C SER A 331 -14.28 -8.42 14.92
N ASP A 332 -15.07 -8.13 13.89
CA ASP A 332 -14.77 -7.12 12.89
C ASP A 332 -15.65 -5.88 13.04
N GLU A 333 -15.12 -4.73 12.64
CA GLU A 333 -15.83 -3.46 12.66
C GLU A 333 -15.70 -2.78 11.30
N ILE A 334 -16.78 -2.72 10.54
CA ILE A 334 -16.85 -2.06 9.24
C ILE A 334 -17.74 -0.83 9.36
N ASN A 335 -17.14 0.35 9.28
CA ASN A 335 -17.83 1.62 9.30
C ASN A 335 -17.68 2.30 7.94
N LEU A 336 -18.77 2.35 7.19
CA LEU A 336 -18.88 3.08 5.95
C LEU A 336 -19.65 4.38 6.25
N ASN A 337 -18.94 5.49 6.28
CA ASN A 337 -19.50 6.81 6.60
C ASN A 337 -19.48 7.69 5.36
N GLY A 338 -20.67 8.02 4.88
CA GLY A 338 -20.89 9.02 3.86
C GLY A 338 -20.58 10.44 4.36
N ALA A 339 -20.50 11.38 3.42
CA ALA A 339 -20.27 12.77 3.75
C ALA A 339 -21.60 13.38 4.16
N HIS A 340 -21.64 14.00 5.33
CA HIS A 340 -22.82 14.68 5.82
C HIS A 340 -23.44 15.63 4.77
N ARG A 341 -24.78 15.70 4.83
CA ARG A 341 -25.67 16.57 4.01
C ARG A 341 -25.06 17.96 3.81
N GLY A 342 -24.44 18.21 2.65
CA GLY A 342 -23.84 19.50 2.30
C GLY A 342 -22.48 19.43 1.61
N ALA A 343 -21.78 18.29 1.66
CA ALA A 343 -20.63 18.07 0.81
C ALA A 343 -21.06 18.01 -0.67
N ILE A 344 -20.50 18.89 -1.50
CA ILE A 344 -20.78 19.01 -2.95
C ILE A 344 -20.15 17.87 -3.79
N GLY A 345 -19.66 16.82 -3.13
CA GLY A 345 -19.10 15.62 -3.76
C GLY A 345 -20.15 14.53 -3.88
N ARG A 346 -20.19 13.84 -5.02
CA ARG A 346 -20.95 12.60 -5.17
C ARG A 346 -20.13 11.48 -4.52
N ASN A 347 -20.51 10.98 -3.35
CA ASN A 347 -19.94 9.72 -2.86
C ASN A 347 -20.72 8.59 -3.50
N TRP A 348 -20.14 7.90 -4.46
CA TRP A 348 -20.81 6.77 -5.07
C TRP A 348 -20.04 5.51 -4.70
N VAL A 349 -20.71 4.63 -3.97
CA VAL A 349 -20.30 3.24 -3.81
C VAL A 349 -21.32 2.42 -4.59
N GLY A 350 -20.89 1.60 -5.54
CA GLY A 350 -21.79 0.75 -6.30
C GLY A 350 -22.29 -0.41 -5.44
N ASP A 351 -21.85 -1.62 -5.71
CA ASP A 351 -22.23 -2.76 -4.86
C ASP A 351 -21.36 -2.82 -3.61
N VAL A 352 -21.98 -3.07 -2.46
CA VAL A 352 -21.31 -3.38 -1.20
C VAL A 352 -21.60 -4.84 -0.85
N GLU A 353 -20.56 -5.64 -0.77
CA GLU A 353 -20.62 -7.05 -0.36
C GLU A 353 -19.69 -7.27 0.82
N ILE A 354 -20.25 -7.65 1.97
CA ILE A 354 -19.49 -7.90 3.20
C ILE A 354 -19.79 -9.30 3.67
N ASN A 355 -18.75 -10.13 3.82
CA ASN A 355 -18.84 -11.47 4.36
C ASN A 355 -18.03 -11.52 5.65
N ASN A 356 -18.70 -11.45 6.78
CA ASN A 356 -18.12 -11.68 8.11
C ASN A 356 -18.12 -13.18 8.39
N GLY A 357 -17.00 -13.70 8.88
CA GLY A 357 -16.88 -15.09 9.30
C GLY A 357 -17.40 -15.28 10.72
N ASN A 358 -16.63 -15.96 11.58
CA ASN A 358 -17.03 -16.19 12.97
C ASN A 358 -16.53 -15.05 13.87
N GLY A 359 -17.32 -14.68 14.87
CA GLY A 359 -17.02 -13.61 15.81
C GLY A 359 -18.18 -12.62 15.86
N ASN A 360 -18.12 -11.68 16.80
CA ASN A 360 -19.16 -10.65 16.90
C ASN A 360 -18.74 -9.48 16.03
N SER A 361 -19.38 -9.30 14.88
CA SER A 361 -18.98 -8.28 13.91
C SER A 361 -20.05 -7.20 13.73
N THR A 362 -19.62 -5.97 13.49
CA THR A 362 -20.50 -4.82 13.27
C THR A 362 -20.27 -4.26 11.87
N VAL A 363 -21.35 -4.09 11.12
CA VAL A 363 -21.38 -3.37 9.85
C VAL A 363 -22.28 -2.16 10.02
N ALA A 364 -21.70 -0.97 10.00
CA ALA A 364 -22.42 0.29 10.00
C ALA A 364 -22.25 0.99 8.65
N ILE A 365 -23.37 1.33 8.02
CA ILE A 365 -23.45 2.12 6.79
C ILE A 365 -24.30 3.34 7.13
N SER A 366 -23.67 4.50 7.30
CA SER A 366 -24.35 5.70 7.74
C SER A 366 -24.01 6.94 6.90
N ASP A 367 -24.88 7.95 6.96
CA ASP A 367 -24.66 9.28 6.39
C ASP A 367 -24.41 9.30 4.87
N PHE A 368 -24.78 8.26 4.14
CA PHE A 368 -24.67 8.22 2.68
C PHE A 368 -25.84 8.94 2.03
N VAL A 369 -25.66 10.25 1.87
CA VAL A 369 -26.58 11.11 1.10
C VAL A 369 -26.55 10.78 -0.41
N THR A 370 -25.60 9.97 -0.86
CA THR A 370 -25.36 9.66 -2.27
C THR A 370 -25.30 8.14 -2.47
N HIS A 371 -26.40 7.59 -2.97
CA HIS A 371 -26.67 6.28 -3.58
C HIS A 371 -25.59 5.18 -3.42
N VAL A 372 -25.91 4.16 -2.63
CA VAL A 372 -25.33 2.81 -2.75
C VAL A 372 -26.16 2.02 -3.77
N ARG A 373 -25.55 1.22 -4.66
CA ARG A 373 -26.35 0.44 -5.63
C ARG A 373 -27.06 -0.74 -4.97
N SER A 374 -26.35 -1.52 -4.17
CA SER A 374 -26.93 -2.61 -3.38
C SER A 374 -26.04 -2.92 -2.20
N VAL A 375 -26.65 -3.48 -1.15
CA VAL A 375 -25.96 -3.91 0.07
C VAL A 375 -26.24 -5.39 0.28
N ARG A 376 -25.18 -6.19 0.38
CA ARG A 376 -25.24 -7.57 0.81
C ARG A 376 -24.32 -7.77 2.01
N VAL A 377 -24.88 -8.24 3.11
CA VAL A 377 -24.12 -8.62 4.31
C VAL A 377 -24.42 -10.08 4.61
N SER A 378 -23.36 -10.88 4.78
CA SER A 378 -23.45 -12.22 5.35
C SER A 378 -22.57 -12.31 6.57
N ALA A 379 -23.06 -12.92 7.64
CA ALA A 379 -22.29 -13.17 8.86
C ALA A 379 -22.33 -14.65 9.24
N GLY A 380 -21.27 -15.12 9.91
CA GLY A 380 -21.10 -16.51 10.33
C GLY A 380 -21.64 -16.76 11.74
N VAL A 381 -20.80 -17.32 12.61
CA VAL A 381 -21.18 -17.62 14.01
C VAL A 381 -20.81 -16.45 14.91
N GLY A 382 -21.78 -15.84 15.60
CA GLY A 382 -21.52 -14.76 16.55
C GLY A 382 -22.73 -13.89 16.80
N ASN A 383 -22.54 -12.86 17.62
CA ASN A 383 -23.53 -11.81 17.80
C ASN A 383 -23.22 -10.65 16.85
N ASP A 384 -23.90 -10.61 15.71
CA ASP A 384 -23.60 -9.70 14.60
C ASP A 384 -24.56 -8.53 14.54
N GLN A 385 -24.06 -7.39 14.07
CA GLN A 385 -24.84 -6.17 13.96
C GLN A 385 -24.78 -5.58 12.56
N LEU A 386 -25.95 -5.22 12.02
CA LEU A 386 -26.08 -4.41 10.81
C LEU A 386 -26.81 -3.11 11.16
N ILE A 387 -26.16 -1.98 10.90
CA ILE A 387 -26.75 -0.64 11.04
C ILE A 387 -26.78 0.01 9.66
N LEU A 388 -27.96 0.42 9.20
CA LEU A 388 -28.16 1.25 8.03
C LEU A 388 -28.88 2.52 8.46
N ASP A 389 -28.18 3.66 8.52
CA ASP A 389 -28.75 4.92 9.01
C ASP A 389 -28.58 6.05 7.99
N ASP A 390 -29.62 6.86 7.78
CA ASP A 390 -29.56 8.07 6.94
C ASP A 390 -28.95 7.79 5.53
N THR A 391 -29.33 6.66 4.92
CA THR A 391 -28.71 6.13 3.70
C THR A 391 -29.72 5.87 2.59
N THR A 392 -29.33 6.13 1.34
CA THR A 392 -30.09 5.74 0.14
C THR A 392 -29.43 4.55 -0.56
N VAL A 393 -30.17 3.47 -0.77
CA VAL A 393 -29.79 2.27 -1.53
C VAL A 393 -30.71 2.15 -2.76
N ASP A 394 -30.16 2.25 -3.96
CA ASP A 394 -30.95 2.24 -5.21
C ASP A 394 -31.60 0.88 -5.51
N GLY A 395 -30.95 -0.20 -5.06
CA GLY A 395 -31.36 -1.57 -5.27
C GLY A 395 -31.62 -2.29 -3.96
N ASP A 396 -31.17 -3.53 -3.87
CA ASP A 396 -31.53 -4.42 -2.77
C ASP A 396 -30.64 -4.24 -1.53
N VAL A 397 -31.24 -4.46 -0.36
CA VAL A 397 -30.55 -4.66 0.91
C VAL A 397 -30.85 -6.08 1.36
N ILE A 398 -29.81 -6.91 1.42
CA ILE A 398 -29.92 -8.33 1.78
C ILE A 398 -28.94 -8.62 2.92
N ALA A 399 -29.45 -9.08 4.06
CA ALA A 399 -28.66 -9.46 5.21
C ALA A 399 -28.99 -10.90 5.63
N PHE A 400 -27.96 -11.75 5.70
CA PHE A 400 -28.06 -13.11 6.23
C PHE A 400 -27.11 -13.26 7.41
N HIS A 401 -27.63 -13.42 8.61
CA HIS A 401 -26.83 -13.75 9.78
C HIS A 401 -26.87 -15.26 10.02
N GLY A 402 -25.76 -15.81 10.52
CA GLY A 402 -25.60 -17.24 10.71
C GLY A 402 -26.11 -17.69 12.07
N VAL A 403 -25.24 -18.30 12.88
CA VAL A 403 -25.62 -18.84 14.19
C VAL A 403 -25.25 -17.86 15.28
N GLY A 404 -26.20 -17.51 16.16
CA GLY A 404 -26.03 -16.52 17.22
C GLY A 404 -27.10 -15.45 17.12
N GLY A 405 -27.00 -14.39 17.94
CA GLY A 405 -27.99 -13.32 17.97
C GLY A 405 -27.68 -12.21 16.98
N SER A 406 -28.71 -11.57 16.45
CA SER A 406 -28.57 -10.49 15.46
C SER A 406 -29.15 -9.19 15.99
N ASP A 407 -28.46 -8.08 15.75
CA ASP A 407 -29.02 -6.75 15.92
C ASP A 407 -29.03 -6.02 14.56
N VAL A 408 -30.21 -5.87 13.98
CA VAL A 408 -30.40 -5.17 12.70
C VAL A 408 -31.17 -3.88 12.95
N ALA A 409 -30.55 -2.74 12.67
CA ALA A 409 -31.17 -1.42 12.75
C ALA A 409 -31.14 -0.74 11.39
N ILE A 410 -32.31 -0.48 10.82
CA ILE A 410 -32.50 0.29 9.59
C ILE A 410 -33.29 1.54 9.93
N THR A 411 -32.66 2.70 9.86
CA THR A 411 -33.26 3.98 10.26
C THR A 411 -33.06 5.04 9.19
N ASN A 412 -34.09 5.86 8.93
CA ASN A 412 -33.99 6.96 7.96
C ASN A 412 -33.47 6.53 6.57
N ALA A 413 -33.79 5.31 6.13
CA ALA A 413 -33.25 4.74 4.89
C ALA A 413 -34.25 4.84 3.73
N ASP A 414 -33.74 4.97 2.51
CA ASP A 414 -34.52 4.89 1.27
C ASP A 414 -33.98 3.73 0.42
N ILE A 415 -34.74 2.65 0.31
CA ILE A 415 -34.37 1.39 -0.37
C ILE A 415 -35.25 1.23 -1.61
N GLY A 416 -34.68 1.43 -2.79
CA GLY A 416 -35.37 1.31 -4.08
C GLY A 416 -35.68 -0.12 -4.50
N GLY A 417 -35.02 -1.12 -3.89
CA GLY A 417 -35.21 -2.54 -4.18
C GLY A 417 -35.86 -3.32 -3.04
N GLN A 418 -35.53 -4.61 -2.99
CA GLN A 418 -35.97 -5.54 -1.95
C GLN A 418 -35.21 -5.30 -0.64
N LEU A 419 -35.91 -5.42 0.48
CA LEU A 419 -35.32 -5.59 1.81
C LEU A 419 -35.49 -7.05 2.25
N GLU A 420 -34.39 -7.78 2.44
CA GLU A 420 -34.43 -9.14 2.99
C GLU A 420 -33.49 -9.25 4.19
N LEU A 421 -34.07 -9.57 5.33
CA LEU A 421 -33.40 -9.77 6.60
C LEU A 421 -33.68 -11.20 7.06
N ASP A 422 -32.62 -11.98 7.18
CA ASP A 422 -32.64 -13.35 7.66
C ASP A 422 -31.68 -13.42 8.85
N SER A 423 -32.25 -13.34 10.05
CA SER A 423 -31.49 -13.29 11.30
C SER A 423 -31.05 -14.69 11.76
N GLY A 424 -30.51 -14.81 12.98
CA GLY A 424 -29.82 -16.00 13.44
C GLY A 424 -30.73 -17.02 14.17
N ASP A 425 -30.11 -17.89 14.95
CA ASP A 425 -30.76 -18.97 15.73
C ASP A 425 -30.82 -18.66 17.25
N ASP A 426 -30.42 -17.46 17.68
CA ASP A 426 -30.51 -16.98 19.08
C ASP A 426 -31.35 -15.69 19.12
N VAL A 427 -31.45 -15.03 20.28
CA VAL A 427 -32.25 -13.81 20.45
C VAL A 427 -31.87 -12.72 19.45
N ASP A 428 -32.82 -12.38 18.58
CA ASP A 428 -32.66 -11.36 17.55
C ASP A 428 -33.45 -10.07 17.85
N TYR A 429 -32.86 -8.93 17.47
CA TYR A 429 -33.48 -7.61 17.49
C TYR A 429 -33.46 -7.03 16.08
N VAL A 430 -34.64 -6.78 15.52
CA VAL A 430 -34.78 -6.15 14.21
C VAL A 430 -35.58 -4.87 14.36
N THR A 431 -35.02 -3.73 13.97
CA THR A 431 -35.67 -2.43 13.99
C THR A 431 -35.64 -1.82 12.59
N VAL A 432 -36.81 -1.48 12.07
CA VAL A 432 -36.94 -0.69 10.82
C VAL A 432 -37.76 0.55 11.15
N MET A 433 -37.17 1.73 11.02
CA MET A 433 -37.83 2.99 11.38
C MET A 433 -37.59 4.11 10.36
N ASP A 434 -38.59 4.97 10.21
CA ASP A 434 -38.51 6.20 9.41
C ASP A 434 -37.99 5.98 7.97
N SER A 435 -38.26 4.80 7.40
CA SER A 435 -37.67 4.33 6.14
C SER A 435 -38.69 4.14 5.03
N THR A 436 -38.23 4.27 3.78
CA THR A 436 -39.00 3.97 2.58
C THR A 436 -38.41 2.74 1.89
N ILE A 437 -39.25 1.75 1.57
CA ILE A 437 -38.85 0.55 0.84
C ILE A 437 -39.79 0.39 -0.36
N GLU A 438 -39.26 0.54 -1.57
CA GLU A 438 -40.04 0.45 -2.81
C GLU A 438 -40.37 -1.01 -3.20
N GLY A 439 -39.46 -1.94 -2.93
CA GLY A 439 -39.63 -3.36 -3.23
C GLY A 439 -40.30 -4.17 -2.11
N PRO A 440 -40.33 -5.51 -2.23
CA PRO A 440 -40.79 -6.40 -1.17
C PRO A 440 -39.88 -6.37 0.06
N THR A 441 -40.47 -6.60 1.23
CA THR A 441 -39.77 -6.74 2.50
C THR A 441 -39.98 -8.14 3.07
N TYR A 442 -38.89 -8.83 3.42
CA TYR A 442 -38.88 -10.12 4.10
C TYR A 442 -38.06 -10.01 5.38
N ILE A 443 -38.64 -10.38 6.52
CA ILE A 443 -37.97 -10.44 7.82
C ILE A 443 -38.20 -11.83 8.41
N ARG A 444 -37.13 -12.53 8.78
CA ARG A 444 -37.16 -13.86 9.41
C ARG A 444 -36.22 -13.91 10.61
N THR A 445 -36.66 -14.49 11.73
CA THR A 445 -35.87 -14.56 12.99
C THR A 445 -35.61 -15.99 13.50
N HIS A 446 -35.88 -17.02 12.68
CA HIS A 446 -35.68 -18.46 12.98
C HIS A 446 -35.93 -18.92 14.43
N GLN A 447 -34.90 -19.12 15.26
CA GLN A 447 -35.04 -19.65 16.61
C GLN A 447 -34.59 -18.57 17.58
N GLY A 448 -35.26 -18.41 18.72
CA GLY A 448 -34.92 -17.34 19.65
C GLY A 448 -36.14 -16.77 20.32
N ASP A 449 -35.93 -15.88 21.29
CA ASP A 449 -37.01 -15.04 21.82
C ASP A 449 -36.88 -13.67 21.15
N ASP A 450 -37.48 -13.51 19.97
CA ASP A 450 -37.11 -12.41 19.06
C ASP A 450 -37.98 -11.17 19.20
N SER A 451 -37.44 -10.03 18.76
CA SER A 451 -38.14 -8.75 18.78
C SER A 451 -37.97 -7.99 17.47
N VAL A 452 -39.07 -7.82 16.74
CA VAL A 452 -39.15 -7.00 15.53
C VAL A 452 -39.95 -5.72 15.81
N THR A 453 -39.37 -4.56 15.54
CA THR A 453 -40.00 -3.23 15.70
C THR A 453 -40.07 -2.50 14.37
N ILE A 454 -41.28 -2.08 13.98
CA ILE A 454 -41.56 -1.36 12.73
C ILE A 454 -42.28 -0.05 13.06
N SER A 455 -41.72 1.11 12.69
CA SER A 455 -42.34 2.42 12.97
C SER A 455 -42.07 3.45 11.87
N ALA A 456 -43.08 4.25 11.54
CA ALA A 456 -43.00 5.38 10.62
C ALA A 456 -42.43 5.04 9.23
N ASN A 457 -42.70 3.84 8.72
CA ASN A 457 -42.17 3.39 7.42
C ASN A 457 -43.19 3.51 6.28
N ALA A 458 -42.70 3.48 5.05
CA ALA A 458 -43.50 3.29 3.85
C ALA A 458 -43.00 2.07 3.06
N PHE A 459 -43.74 0.96 3.13
CA PHE A 459 -43.50 -0.25 2.34
C PHE A 459 -44.42 -0.27 1.12
N PHE A 460 -43.89 -0.17 -0.09
CA PHE A 460 -44.70 -0.17 -1.32
C PHE A 460 -44.91 -1.57 -1.89
N GLY A 461 -43.99 -2.51 -1.64
CA GLY A 461 -44.14 -3.92 -1.97
C GLY A 461 -44.91 -4.73 -0.93
N ASP A 462 -44.88 -6.06 -1.08
CA ASP A 462 -45.38 -6.99 -0.07
C ASP A 462 -44.50 -6.93 1.17
N PHE A 463 -45.12 -6.98 2.35
CA PHE A 463 -44.43 -7.07 3.63
C PHE A 463 -44.66 -8.46 4.24
N VAL A 464 -43.57 -9.19 4.46
CA VAL A 464 -43.58 -10.53 5.06
C VAL A 464 -42.69 -10.53 6.29
N ALA A 465 -43.28 -10.89 7.43
CA ALA A 465 -42.55 -11.11 8.67
C ALA A 465 -42.87 -12.51 9.22
N GLU A 466 -41.83 -13.30 9.42
CA GLU A 466 -41.92 -14.66 9.92
C GLU A 466 -41.08 -14.77 11.20
N GLY A 467 -41.75 -14.78 12.35
CA GLY A 467 -41.15 -15.33 13.56
C GLY A 467 -40.94 -16.83 13.39
N GLY A 468 -40.22 -17.47 14.31
CA GLY A 468 -40.01 -18.90 14.24
C GLY A 468 -40.26 -19.60 15.55
N ALA A 469 -39.25 -20.24 16.12
CA ALA A 469 -39.40 -21.03 17.32
C ALA A 469 -38.84 -20.31 18.54
N GLY A 470 -39.72 -19.99 19.48
CA GLY A 470 -39.40 -19.41 20.77
C GLY A 470 -40.49 -18.44 21.14
N PHE A 471 -40.17 -17.36 21.85
CA PHE A 471 -41.14 -16.33 22.24
C PHE A 471 -40.93 -15.05 21.44
N ASP A 472 -41.74 -14.85 20.40
CA ASP A 472 -41.49 -13.83 19.40
C ASP A 472 -42.48 -12.65 19.48
N ILE A 473 -41.95 -11.44 19.36
CA ILE A 473 -42.72 -10.20 19.41
C ILE A 473 -42.55 -9.41 18.11
N LEU A 474 -43.67 -9.03 17.48
CA LEU A 474 -43.74 -8.00 16.46
C LEU A 474 -44.47 -6.77 17.02
N ALA A 475 -43.78 -5.64 17.06
CA ALA A 475 -44.32 -4.34 17.47
C ALA A 475 -44.39 -3.41 16.26
N THR A 476 -45.60 -3.00 15.89
CA THR A 476 -45.88 -2.08 14.78
C THR A 476 -46.43 -0.76 15.33
N ALA A 477 -45.92 0.38 14.88
CA ALA A 477 -46.56 1.66 15.18
C ALA A 477 -47.63 1.98 14.13
N ASN A 478 -48.72 2.62 14.55
CA ASN A 478 -49.87 2.99 13.69
C ASN A 478 -49.57 4.09 12.65
N ASP A 479 -48.30 4.36 12.39
CA ASP A 479 -47.78 5.39 11.50
C ASP A 479 -47.06 4.82 10.27
N SER A 480 -47.03 3.49 10.11
CA SER A 480 -46.47 2.84 8.93
C SER A 480 -47.52 2.64 7.82
N TYR A 481 -47.08 2.75 6.56
CA TYR A 481 -47.88 2.48 5.37
C TYR A 481 -47.46 1.16 4.71
N PHE A 482 -48.43 0.27 4.47
CA PHE A 482 -48.24 -0.99 3.76
C PHE A 482 -49.06 -0.96 2.46
N GLY A 483 -48.38 -0.76 1.33
CA GLY A 483 -48.98 -0.63 0.00
C GLY A 483 -49.31 -1.99 -0.66
N GLY A 484 -48.55 -3.04 -0.34
CA GLY A 484 -48.76 -4.40 -0.81
C GLY A 484 -49.56 -5.27 0.16
N SER A 485 -49.37 -6.58 0.05
CA SER A 485 -49.95 -7.55 0.98
C SER A 485 -49.12 -7.61 2.25
N GLU A 486 -49.78 -7.78 3.38
CA GLU A 486 -49.14 -7.98 4.68
C GLU A 486 -49.29 -9.45 5.12
N TYR A 487 -48.17 -10.13 5.35
CA TYR A 487 -48.14 -11.51 5.82
C TYR A 487 -47.27 -11.61 7.08
N VAL A 488 -47.94 -11.71 8.23
CA VAL A 488 -47.27 -11.90 9.53
C VAL A 488 -47.60 -13.28 10.06
N THR A 489 -46.57 -14.09 10.33
CA THR A 489 -46.71 -15.43 10.91
C THR A 489 -45.59 -15.71 11.92
N GLY A 490 -45.74 -16.75 12.74
CA GLY A 490 -44.70 -17.18 13.69
C GLY A 490 -44.64 -16.38 15.00
N PHE A 491 -45.11 -15.13 15.04
CA PHE A 491 -45.09 -14.32 16.26
C PHE A 491 -46.13 -14.74 17.32
N ASP A 492 -45.72 -14.80 18.59
CA ASP A 492 -46.62 -15.00 19.73
C ASP A 492 -47.45 -13.76 20.05
N TYR A 493 -46.83 -12.58 19.89
CA TYR A 493 -47.47 -11.30 20.09
C TYR A 493 -47.24 -10.36 18.91
N VAL A 494 -48.34 -9.89 18.34
CA VAL A 494 -48.35 -8.77 17.40
C VAL A 494 -49.13 -7.65 18.08
N PHE A 495 -48.50 -6.50 18.33
CA PHE A 495 -49.20 -5.37 18.93
C PHE A 495 -48.89 -4.05 18.24
N ASP A 496 -49.96 -3.28 18.08
CA ASP A 496 -49.89 -1.91 17.60
C ASP A 496 -49.72 -0.95 18.78
N PHE A 497 -48.73 -0.05 18.71
CA PHE A 497 -48.49 0.96 19.76
C PHE A 497 -48.71 2.41 19.31
#